data_AF-A0A535NEJ6-F1
#
_entry.id   AF-A0A535NEJ6-F1
#
_cell.length_a   1.000
_cell.length_b   1.000
_cell.length_c   1.000
_cell.angle_alpha   90.00
_cell.angle_beta   90.00
_cell.angle_gamma   90.00
#
_symmetry.space_group_name_H-M   'P 1'
#
loop_
_entity.id
_entity.type
_entity.pdbx_description
1 polymer ?
#
loop_
_entity_poly.entity_id
_entity_poly.type
_entity_poly.pdbx_seq_one_letter_code
_entity_poly.pdbx_strand_id
1 'polypeptide(L)'
;MGGIVLGDNQYGKAETHVVRVTRSGAQDDIKDLTVSVALAGDFAATHLTGDNSKVLPTDTQKNTVFAFARDGIGEIEDFGLRLARHFVGELDAVERARVAIEEHPWDRIDGHAFVRAGSEKRLATVTCAKDREWVVGGLTDLVVLKSAGSEFWGYPRDRYTTLPETKDRILATAVTARWRYGGTESDWGRSFSETRRLLLEAFAQKHSLSLQQTLYAMGEAVLKATPEIVEIRMSMPNKHHFVVDLSPFGLTNENEVFYASDRPYGLIEGTLMREGAPAAELAWG
;
A
#
# COMPACT_ATOMS: atom_id res chain seq x y z
N MET A 1 18.31 -39.35 -6.87
CA MET A 1 17.29 -38.27 -6.99
C MET A 1 17.28 -37.52 -5.68
N GLY A 2 17.37 -36.18 -5.70
CA GLY A 2 17.31 -35.39 -4.47
C GLY A 2 15.90 -35.46 -3.86
N GLY A 3 15.81 -35.51 -2.53
CA GLY A 3 14.53 -35.47 -1.83
C GLY A 3 13.82 -34.12 -2.00
N ILE A 4 12.50 -34.11 -1.87
CA ILE A 4 11.67 -32.90 -1.90
C ILE A 4 11.57 -32.37 -0.46
N VAL A 5 11.77 -31.06 -0.27
CA VAL A 5 11.75 -30.39 1.04
C VAL A 5 10.74 -29.23 1.02
N LEU A 6 10.01 -29.05 2.12
CA LEU A 6 9.09 -27.92 2.32
C LEU A 6 9.88 -26.63 2.60
N GLY A 7 9.57 -25.55 1.88
CA GLY A 7 10.17 -24.22 2.08
C GLY A 7 9.37 -23.34 3.05
N ASP A 8 9.56 -22.02 2.97
CA ASP A 8 8.73 -21.05 3.70
C ASP A 8 7.26 -21.25 3.34
N ASN A 9 6.40 -21.27 4.36
CA ASN A 9 4.98 -21.54 4.21
C ASN A 9 4.19 -20.67 5.19
N GLN A 10 2.97 -20.34 4.79
CA GLN A 10 2.02 -19.64 5.63
C GLN A 10 0.59 -19.95 5.19
N TYR A 11 -0.35 -19.82 6.12
CA TYR A 11 -1.77 -20.01 5.84
C TYR A 11 -2.61 -19.07 6.68
N GLY A 12 -3.84 -18.78 6.25
CA GLY A 12 -4.77 -18.04 7.10
C GLY A 12 -6.05 -17.60 6.41
N LYS A 13 -6.71 -16.60 6.99
CA LYS A 13 -7.92 -15.99 6.42
C LYS A 13 -7.58 -14.68 5.72
N ALA A 14 -7.82 -14.63 4.42
CA ALA A 14 -7.73 -13.41 3.64
C ALA A 14 -9.06 -12.64 3.65
N GLU A 15 -8.95 -11.32 3.54
CA GLU A 15 -10.04 -10.39 3.22
C GLU A 15 -11.29 -10.48 4.12
N THR A 16 -11.08 -10.65 5.43
CA THR A 16 -12.16 -10.52 6.41
C THR A 16 -12.62 -9.06 6.45
N HIS A 17 -13.79 -8.79 5.87
CA HIS A 17 -14.40 -7.47 5.88
C HIS A 17 -15.08 -7.19 7.23
N VAL A 18 -14.62 -6.17 7.95
CA VAL A 18 -15.14 -5.76 9.25
C VAL A 18 -15.48 -4.27 9.24
N VAL A 19 -16.70 -3.95 9.67
CA VAL A 19 -17.14 -2.58 9.90
C VAL A 19 -17.43 -2.40 11.39
N ARG A 20 -16.77 -1.43 12.02
CA ARG A 20 -16.96 -1.07 13.43
C ARG A 20 -17.50 0.34 13.52
N VAL A 21 -18.69 0.46 14.13
CA VAL A 21 -19.31 1.76 14.45
C VAL A 21 -19.08 2.11 15.93
N THR A 22 -18.23 3.07 16.22
CA THR A 22 -18.08 3.62 17.57
C THR A 22 -19.19 4.62 17.81
N ARG A 23 -20.07 4.34 18.79
CA ARG A 23 -21.21 5.19 19.09
C ARG A 23 -20.83 6.29 20.08
N SER A 24 -21.00 7.55 19.68
CA SER A 24 -20.64 8.73 20.49
C SER A 24 -21.75 9.78 20.48
N GLY A 25 -22.86 9.46 21.15
CA GLY A 25 -24.00 10.37 21.27
C GLY A 25 -24.64 10.65 19.90
N ALA A 26 -24.56 11.89 19.43
CA ALA A 26 -25.15 12.33 18.16
C ALA A 26 -24.21 12.20 16.94
N GLN A 27 -22.95 11.79 17.15
CA GLN A 27 -21.98 11.60 16.08
C GLN A 27 -21.33 10.24 16.26
N ASP A 28 -21.55 9.30 15.35
CA ASP A 28 -20.85 8.01 15.39
C ASP A 28 -19.56 8.08 14.59
N ASP A 29 -18.56 7.28 14.91
CA ASP A 29 -17.40 7.05 14.05
C ASP A 29 -17.45 5.68 13.41
N ILE A 30 -16.91 5.56 12.19
CA ILE A 30 -16.87 4.32 11.43
C ILE A 30 -15.42 3.95 11.08
N LYS A 31 -15.08 2.68 11.28
CA LYS A 31 -13.89 2.03 10.71
C LYS A 31 -14.37 0.90 9.81
N ASP A 32 -13.96 0.94 8.55
CA ASP A 32 -14.33 -0.05 7.53
C ASP A 32 -13.04 -0.65 6.97
N LEU A 33 -12.79 -1.92 7.31
CA LEU A 33 -11.50 -2.58 7.07
C LEU A 33 -11.65 -3.90 6.32
N THR A 34 -10.71 -4.18 5.44
CA THR A 34 -10.45 -5.54 4.94
C THR A 34 -9.19 -6.08 5.61
N VAL A 35 -9.30 -7.13 6.41
CA VAL A 35 -8.19 -7.71 7.20
C VAL A 35 -7.82 -9.10 6.72
N SER A 36 -6.54 -9.29 6.41
CA SER A 36 -5.94 -10.58 6.06
C SER A 36 -4.93 -11.01 7.12
N VAL A 37 -5.06 -12.24 7.62
CA VAL A 37 -4.14 -12.85 8.58
C VAL A 37 -3.46 -14.04 7.91
N ALA A 38 -2.14 -14.15 8.07
CA ALA A 38 -1.35 -15.32 7.69
C ALA A 38 -0.42 -15.74 8.82
N LEU A 39 -0.41 -17.02 9.16
CA LEU A 39 0.41 -17.63 10.20
C LEU A 39 1.45 -18.55 9.56
N ALA A 40 2.68 -18.49 10.04
CA ALA A 40 3.82 -19.31 9.63
C ALA A 40 4.53 -19.88 10.86
N GLY A 41 5.10 -21.08 10.73
CA GLY A 41 5.76 -21.79 11.82
C GLY A 41 5.83 -23.30 11.56
N ASP A 42 5.73 -24.10 12.63
CA ASP A 42 5.87 -25.55 12.59
C ASP A 42 4.60 -26.24 12.05
N PHE A 43 4.46 -26.19 10.72
CA PHE A 43 3.35 -26.75 9.97
C PHE A 43 3.78 -27.85 8.98
N ALA A 44 4.97 -28.45 9.15
CA ALA A 44 5.42 -29.52 8.26
C ALA A 44 4.47 -30.73 8.29
N ALA A 45 3.96 -31.11 9.47
CA ALA A 45 3.11 -32.29 9.63
C ALA A 45 1.79 -32.20 8.84
N THR A 46 1.15 -31.03 8.77
CA THR A 46 -0.08 -30.84 7.97
C THR A 46 0.21 -31.01 6.47
N HIS A 47 1.36 -30.55 5.99
CA HIS A 47 1.74 -30.69 4.58
C HIS A 47 2.18 -32.11 4.21
N LEU A 48 2.97 -32.76 5.07
CA LEU A 48 3.62 -34.04 4.77
C LEU A 48 2.74 -35.25 5.08
N THR A 49 1.84 -35.12 6.07
CA THR A 49 1.05 -36.25 6.59
C THR A 49 -0.43 -35.94 6.78
N GLY A 50 -0.85 -34.68 6.63
CA GLY A 50 -2.23 -34.26 6.88
C GLY A 50 -2.58 -34.07 8.37
N ASP A 51 -1.59 -34.11 9.27
CA ASP A 51 -1.83 -33.86 10.71
C ASP A 51 -2.08 -32.37 10.96
N ASN A 52 -3.32 -32.05 11.33
CA ASN A 52 -3.78 -30.69 11.61
C ASN A 52 -3.74 -30.32 13.10
N SER A 53 -3.10 -31.12 13.96
CA SER A 53 -3.00 -30.87 15.41
C SER A 53 -2.45 -29.49 15.78
N LYS A 54 -1.62 -28.90 14.91
CA LYS A 54 -1.03 -27.56 15.07
C LYS A 54 -1.77 -26.47 14.30
N VAL A 55 -2.76 -26.81 13.48
CA VAL A 55 -3.42 -25.86 12.58
C VAL A 55 -4.58 -25.18 13.32
N LEU A 56 -4.41 -23.91 13.66
CA LEU A 56 -5.54 -23.06 14.03
C LEU A 56 -6.47 -22.88 12.82
N PRO A 57 -7.77 -23.23 12.91
CA PRO A 57 -8.68 -23.07 11.77
C PRO A 57 -8.70 -21.63 11.25
N THR A 58 -8.74 -21.46 9.92
CA THR A 58 -8.84 -20.11 9.33
C THR A 58 -10.16 -19.42 9.71
N ASP A 59 -11.21 -20.18 10.03
CA ASP A 59 -12.44 -19.62 10.60
C ASP A 59 -12.22 -19.01 12.00
N THR A 60 -11.38 -19.62 12.83
CA THR A 60 -11.00 -19.06 14.13
C THR A 60 -10.27 -17.74 13.96
N GLN A 61 -9.35 -17.62 13.00
CA GLN A 61 -8.67 -16.35 12.71
C GLN A 61 -9.66 -15.23 12.35
N LYS A 62 -10.65 -15.53 11.50
CA LYS A 62 -11.76 -14.62 11.16
C LYS A 62 -12.53 -14.20 12.42
N ASN A 63 -12.89 -15.16 13.27
CA ASN A 63 -13.61 -14.89 14.52
C ASN A 63 -12.80 -14.00 15.47
N THR A 64 -11.48 -14.22 15.57
CA THR A 64 -10.57 -13.37 16.35
C THR A 64 -10.57 -11.92 15.87
N VAL A 65 -10.58 -11.66 14.55
CA VAL A 65 -10.68 -10.29 14.01
C VAL A 65 -11.95 -9.59 14.51
N PHE A 66 -13.11 -10.25 14.41
CA PHE A 66 -14.36 -9.68 14.91
C PHE A 66 -14.38 -9.48 16.43
N ALA A 67 -13.82 -10.44 17.18
CA ALA A 67 -13.71 -10.36 18.63
C ALA A 67 -12.83 -9.17 19.06
N PHE A 68 -11.66 -8.98 18.44
CA PHE A 68 -10.77 -7.87 18.79
C PHE A 68 -11.34 -6.51 18.38
N ALA A 69 -12.09 -6.45 17.27
CA ALA A 69 -12.75 -5.23 16.83
C ALA A 69 -13.83 -4.76 17.83
N ARG A 70 -14.43 -5.68 18.60
CA ARG A 70 -15.39 -5.33 19.67
C ARG A 70 -14.76 -4.47 20.76
N ASP A 71 -13.49 -4.69 21.09
CA ASP A 71 -12.75 -3.92 22.10
C ASP A 71 -12.25 -2.57 21.56
N GLY A 72 -12.45 -2.31 20.27
CA GLY A 72 -12.01 -1.11 19.57
C GLY A 72 -10.93 -1.44 18.54
N ILE A 73 -10.93 -0.70 17.44
CA ILE A 73 -9.91 -0.81 16.39
C ILE A 73 -8.78 0.18 16.67
N GLY A 74 -9.10 1.47 16.81
CA GLY A 74 -8.08 2.53 16.94
C GLY A 74 -7.38 2.79 15.61
N GLU A 75 -6.07 3.07 15.67
CA GLU A 75 -5.20 3.06 14.49
C GLU A 75 -5.04 1.64 13.95
N ILE A 76 -5.02 1.48 12.63
CA ILE A 76 -5.02 0.16 12.00
C ILE A 76 -3.70 -0.60 12.23
N GLU A 77 -2.61 0.12 12.43
CA GLU A 77 -1.30 -0.41 12.79
C GLU A 77 -1.34 -1.04 14.19
N ASP A 78 -1.93 -0.36 15.18
CA ASP A 78 -2.10 -0.90 16.53
C ASP A 78 -3.06 -2.10 16.55
N PHE A 79 -4.11 -2.06 15.75
CA PHE A 79 -5.01 -3.20 15.57
C PHE A 79 -4.27 -4.42 14.98
N GLY A 80 -3.44 -4.18 13.95
CA GLY A 80 -2.58 -5.20 13.35
C GLY A 80 -1.57 -5.79 14.35
N LEU A 81 -0.93 -4.93 15.16
CA LEU A 81 -0.01 -5.36 16.24
C LEU A 81 -0.71 -6.22 17.27
N ARG A 82 -1.90 -5.81 17.74
CA ARG A 82 -2.70 -6.60 18.70
C ARG A 82 -3.02 -7.99 18.18
N LEU A 83 -3.48 -8.09 16.93
CA LEU A 83 -3.79 -9.38 16.29
C LEU A 83 -2.53 -10.23 16.10
N ALA A 84 -1.46 -9.66 15.56
CA ALA A 84 -0.23 -10.40 15.28
C ALA A 84 0.41 -10.95 16.57
N ARG A 85 0.47 -10.12 17.63
CA ARG A 85 0.96 -10.51 18.96
C ARG A 85 0.12 -11.62 19.57
N HIS A 86 -1.21 -11.56 19.43
CA HIS A 86 -2.09 -12.61 19.93
C HIS A 86 -1.77 -13.97 19.29
N PHE A 87 -1.65 -14.04 17.97
CA PHE A 87 -1.40 -15.33 17.31
C PHE A 87 0.00 -15.90 17.61
N VAL A 88 1.03 -15.05 17.70
CA VAL A 88 2.40 -15.50 18.05
C VAL A 88 2.50 -15.87 19.53
N GLY A 89 1.79 -15.16 20.41
CA GLY A 89 1.86 -15.36 21.86
C GLY A 89 1.04 -16.54 22.39
N GLU A 90 -0.08 -16.89 21.74
CA GLU A 90 -1.00 -17.92 22.23
C GLU A 90 -0.80 -19.31 21.61
N LEU A 91 -0.03 -19.41 20.51
CA LEU A 91 0.08 -20.63 19.72
C LEU A 91 1.55 -21.03 19.55
N ASP A 92 1.99 -22.04 20.30
CA ASP A 92 3.38 -22.52 20.30
C ASP A 92 3.92 -22.86 18.90
N ALA A 93 3.06 -23.36 18.01
CA ALA A 93 3.41 -23.72 16.64
C ALA A 93 3.58 -22.51 15.70
N VAL A 94 3.10 -21.32 16.09
CA VAL A 94 3.19 -20.10 15.28
C VAL A 94 4.47 -19.36 15.64
N GLU A 95 5.36 -19.22 14.66
CA GLU A 95 6.62 -18.47 14.82
C GLU A 95 6.52 -17.05 14.26
N ARG A 96 5.62 -16.85 13.29
CA ARG A 96 5.40 -15.58 12.61
C ARG A 96 3.92 -15.39 12.29
N ALA A 97 3.39 -14.21 12.58
CA ALA A 97 2.07 -13.79 12.14
C ALA A 97 2.18 -12.51 11.29
N ARG A 98 1.49 -12.49 10.16
CA ARG A 98 1.37 -11.33 9.27
C ARG A 98 -0.08 -10.89 9.19
N VAL A 99 -0.33 -9.62 9.47
CA VAL A 99 -1.66 -9.01 9.43
C VAL A 99 -1.61 -7.83 8.45
N ALA A 100 -2.32 -7.95 7.33
CA ALA A 100 -2.46 -6.89 6.34
C ALA A 100 -3.87 -6.30 6.41
N ILE A 101 -3.98 -4.97 6.45
CA ILE A 101 -5.21 -4.24 6.63
C ILE A 101 -5.32 -3.18 5.54
N GLU A 102 -6.45 -3.17 4.84
CA GLU A 102 -6.90 -2.05 4.03
C GLU A 102 -7.99 -1.31 4.79
N GLU A 103 -7.81 -0.01 5.02
CA GLU A 103 -8.86 0.86 5.53
C GLU A 103 -9.51 1.61 4.38
N HIS A 104 -10.84 1.55 4.38
CA HIS A 104 -11.65 2.19 3.38
C HIS A 104 -12.26 3.50 3.92
N PRO A 105 -11.87 4.66 3.36
CA PRO A 105 -12.26 5.94 3.93
C PRO A 105 -13.75 6.28 3.69
N TRP A 106 -14.34 6.96 4.67
CA TRP A 106 -15.70 7.48 4.63
C TRP A 106 -15.70 8.95 5.05
N ASP A 107 -16.39 9.78 4.28
CA ASP A 107 -16.62 11.19 4.63
C ASP A 107 -17.97 11.31 5.33
N ARG A 108 -18.02 12.08 6.42
CA ARG A 108 -19.26 12.32 7.16
C ARG A 108 -20.16 13.28 6.39
N ILE A 109 -21.43 12.91 6.23
CA ILE A 109 -22.48 13.78 5.71
C ILE A 109 -23.07 14.61 6.87
N ASP A 110 -23.66 13.92 7.85
CA ASP A 110 -24.22 14.51 9.07
C ASP A 110 -24.46 13.41 10.12
N GLY A 111 -24.23 13.70 11.41
CA GLY A 111 -24.49 12.78 12.52
C GLY A 111 -23.99 11.35 12.29
N HIS A 112 -24.91 10.45 11.94
CA HIS A 112 -24.68 9.01 11.73
C HIS A 112 -24.65 8.59 10.24
N ALA A 113 -24.59 9.55 9.31
CA ALA A 113 -24.62 9.34 7.87
C ALA A 113 -23.27 9.65 7.21
N PHE A 114 -22.86 8.80 6.25
CA PHE A 114 -21.54 8.86 5.60
C PHE A 114 -21.67 8.62 4.09
N VAL A 115 -20.72 9.16 3.33
CA VAL A 115 -20.50 8.86 1.91
C VAL A 115 -19.14 8.21 1.74
N ARG A 116 -19.03 7.25 0.82
CA ARG A 116 -17.76 6.60 0.50
C ARG A 116 -16.81 7.65 -0.08
N ALA A 117 -15.62 7.78 0.49
CA ALA A 117 -14.59 8.65 -0.07
C ALA A 117 -14.05 8.05 -1.39
N GLY A 118 -13.06 8.72 -1.99
CA GLY A 118 -12.44 8.26 -3.23
C GLY A 118 -11.87 6.83 -3.17
N SER A 119 -11.35 6.34 -4.29
CA SER A 119 -10.78 4.98 -4.38
C SER A 119 -9.55 4.75 -3.49
N GLU A 120 -8.90 5.82 -3.02
CA GLU A 120 -7.73 5.74 -2.16
C GLU A 120 -8.02 4.91 -0.90
N LYS A 121 -7.10 4.01 -0.56
CA LYS A 121 -7.16 3.25 0.68
C LYS A 121 -5.90 3.48 1.50
N ARG A 122 -6.05 3.57 2.82
CA ARG A 122 -4.93 3.50 3.76
C ARG A 122 -4.57 2.05 4.00
N LEU A 123 -3.28 1.75 4.06
CA LEU A 123 -2.74 0.41 4.25
C LEU A 123 -1.95 0.34 5.55
N ALA A 124 -2.07 -0.78 6.25
CA ALA A 124 -1.12 -1.20 7.26
C ALA A 124 -0.79 -2.68 7.07
N THR A 125 0.47 -3.03 7.30
CA THR A 125 0.90 -4.41 7.35
C THR A 125 1.86 -4.60 8.50
N VAL A 126 1.49 -5.51 9.39
CA VAL A 126 2.25 -5.85 10.57
C VAL A 126 2.75 -7.27 10.43
N THR A 127 4.04 -7.46 10.64
CA THR A 127 4.62 -8.79 10.80
C THR A 127 5.18 -8.89 12.21
N CYS A 128 4.79 -9.93 12.94
CA CYS A 128 5.29 -10.25 14.27
C CYS A 128 6.00 -11.59 14.21
N ALA A 129 7.22 -11.66 14.73
CA ALA A 129 7.94 -12.88 15.04
C ALA A 129 8.35 -12.84 16.53
N LYS A 130 8.83 -13.95 17.10
CA LYS A 130 9.11 -14.07 18.55
C LYS A 130 9.93 -12.91 19.15
N ASP A 131 10.94 -12.43 18.43
CA ASP A 131 11.88 -11.43 18.95
C ASP A 131 11.75 -10.04 18.31
N ARG A 132 10.89 -9.89 17.29
CA ARG A 132 10.83 -8.66 16.51
C ARG A 132 9.51 -8.47 15.78
N GLU A 133 9.16 -7.21 15.63
CA GLU A 133 7.96 -6.74 14.95
C GLU A 133 8.34 -5.72 13.88
N TRP A 134 7.59 -5.71 12.79
CA TRP A 134 7.73 -4.76 11.70
C TRP A 134 6.37 -4.19 11.34
N VAL A 135 6.32 -2.87 11.19
CA VAL A 135 5.13 -2.15 10.73
C VAL A 135 5.46 -1.48 9.40
N VAL A 136 4.59 -1.70 8.42
CA VAL A 136 4.60 -1.04 7.12
C VAL A 136 3.28 -0.30 6.96
N GLY A 137 3.34 1.03 6.91
CA GLY A 137 2.21 1.86 6.51
C GLY A 137 2.14 1.98 4.99
N GLY A 138 1.05 2.50 4.47
CA GLY A 138 0.95 2.76 3.04
C GLY A 138 -0.35 3.39 2.60
N LEU A 139 -0.41 3.64 1.29
CA LEU A 139 -1.63 3.95 0.55
C LEU A 139 -1.61 3.24 -0.80
N THR A 140 -2.79 3.03 -1.35
CA THR A 140 -2.97 2.56 -2.74
C THR A 140 -4.16 3.26 -3.37
N ASP A 141 -4.27 3.16 -4.69
CA ASP A 141 -5.36 3.72 -5.49
C ASP A 141 -5.50 5.25 -5.37
N LEU A 142 -4.40 5.93 -5.03
CA LEU A 142 -4.28 7.39 -5.05
C LEU A 142 -4.04 7.87 -6.49
N VAL A 143 -5.14 8.21 -7.18
CA VAL A 143 -5.07 8.70 -8.57
C VAL A 143 -4.74 10.19 -8.60
N VAL A 144 -3.64 10.53 -9.26
CA VAL A 144 -3.19 11.92 -9.44
C VAL A 144 -2.84 12.20 -10.89
N LEU A 145 -3.01 13.46 -11.30
CA LEU A 145 -2.75 13.92 -12.67
C LEU A 145 -2.15 15.33 -12.66
N LYS A 146 -1.13 15.57 -13.49
CA LYS A 146 -0.70 16.90 -13.92
C LYS A 146 -1.04 17.08 -15.40
N SER A 147 -1.70 18.18 -15.73
CA SER A 147 -2.06 18.51 -17.11
C SER A 147 -0.87 19.01 -17.93
N ALA A 148 0.13 19.60 -17.28
CA ALA A 148 1.35 20.14 -17.88
C ALA A 148 2.55 20.03 -16.90
N GLY A 149 3.72 20.53 -17.30
CA GLY A 149 4.93 20.50 -16.46
C GLY A 149 5.53 19.09 -16.34
N SER A 150 5.35 18.29 -17.39
CA SER A 150 5.93 16.96 -17.56
C SER A 150 6.47 16.82 -18.97
N GLU A 151 7.67 16.25 -19.07
CA GLU A 151 8.41 16.06 -20.30
C GLU A 151 8.89 14.61 -20.41
N PHE A 152 9.29 14.22 -21.62
CA PHE A 152 10.05 13.00 -21.87
C PHE A 152 10.80 13.07 -23.20
N TRP A 153 12.12 13.19 -23.10
CA TRP A 153 13.04 13.32 -24.23
C TRP A 153 14.45 12.94 -23.80
N GLY A 154 15.37 12.79 -24.76
CA GLY A 154 16.76 12.37 -24.53
C GLY A 154 16.92 10.88 -24.24
N TYR A 155 15.92 10.05 -24.53
CA TYR A 155 15.99 8.60 -24.37
C TYR A 155 16.69 7.93 -25.57
N PRO A 156 17.35 6.77 -25.36
CA PRO A 156 17.93 6.00 -26.45
C PRO A 156 16.90 5.63 -27.51
N ARG A 157 17.31 5.66 -28.78
CA ARG A 157 16.47 5.24 -29.91
C ARG A 157 17.09 4.02 -30.56
N ASP A 158 16.38 2.91 -30.50
CA ASP A 158 16.73 1.70 -31.23
C ASP A 158 15.80 1.49 -32.44
N ARG A 159 15.94 0.34 -33.11
CA ARG A 159 15.13 0.00 -34.29
C ARG A 159 13.62 -0.18 -34.02
N TYR A 160 13.20 -0.22 -32.75
CA TYR A 160 11.81 -0.40 -32.33
C TYR A 160 11.21 0.86 -31.69
N THR A 161 11.97 1.95 -31.62
CA THR A 161 11.54 3.19 -30.95
C THR A 161 10.73 4.08 -31.88
N THR A 162 9.39 4.07 -31.72
CA THR A 162 8.47 4.95 -32.46
C THR A 162 7.99 6.15 -31.66
N LEU A 163 8.22 6.16 -30.34
CA LEU A 163 7.78 7.23 -29.46
C LEU A 163 8.39 8.58 -29.91
N PRO A 164 7.57 9.62 -30.14
CA PRO A 164 8.06 10.97 -30.30
C PRO A 164 8.49 11.55 -28.95
N GLU A 165 9.52 12.38 -28.97
CA GLU A 165 9.90 13.16 -27.80
C GLU A 165 8.85 14.24 -27.54
N THR A 166 8.65 14.60 -26.28
CA THR A 166 7.77 15.70 -25.92
C THR A 166 8.32 16.51 -24.75
N LYS A 167 8.08 17.81 -24.78
CA LYS A 167 8.35 18.75 -23.69
C LYS A 167 7.07 19.25 -23.00
N ASP A 168 5.92 18.70 -23.37
CA ASP A 168 4.67 18.95 -22.70
C ASP A 168 3.73 17.75 -22.88
N ARG A 169 3.29 17.18 -21.76
CA ARG A 169 2.35 16.06 -21.73
C ARG A 169 1.63 15.99 -20.39
N ILE A 170 0.49 15.31 -20.41
CA ILE A 170 -0.13 14.81 -19.19
C ILE A 170 0.80 13.79 -18.51
N LEU A 171 0.86 13.86 -17.18
CA LEU A 171 1.38 12.80 -16.33
C LEU A 171 0.29 12.36 -15.36
N ALA A 172 -0.20 11.13 -15.51
CA ALA A 172 -1.20 10.55 -14.63
C ALA A 172 -0.71 9.21 -14.07
N THR A 173 -1.02 8.95 -12.80
CA THR A 173 -0.63 7.69 -12.13
C THR A 173 -1.64 7.33 -11.04
N ALA A 174 -1.72 6.04 -10.70
CA ALA A 174 -2.37 5.57 -9.48
C ALA A 174 -1.28 5.14 -8.50
N VAL A 175 -0.95 6.01 -7.55
CA VAL A 175 0.18 5.79 -6.64
C VAL A 175 -0.15 4.68 -5.66
N THR A 176 0.68 3.64 -5.65
CA THR A 176 0.82 2.72 -4.51
C THR A 176 2.13 3.02 -3.82
N ALA A 177 2.07 3.47 -2.58
CA ALA A 177 3.23 3.78 -1.75
C ALA A 177 3.14 2.99 -0.45
N ARG A 178 4.22 2.30 -0.07
CA ARG A 178 4.32 1.59 1.20
C ARG A 178 5.62 1.99 1.88
N TRP A 179 5.57 2.29 3.16
CA TRP A 179 6.73 2.75 3.92
C TRP A 179 6.90 1.95 5.20
N ARG A 180 8.15 1.58 5.47
CA ARG A 180 8.54 0.83 6.65
C ARG A 180 8.95 1.79 7.75
N TYR A 181 8.38 1.58 8.92
CA TYR A 181 8.77 2.28 10.13
C TYR A 181 10.05 1.68 10.72
N GLY A 182 10.85 2.52 11.38
CA GLY A 182 12.04 2.12 12.11
C GLY A 182 11.73 1.36 13.41
N GLY A 183 10.50 1.43 13.90
CA GLY A 183 10.03 0.78 15.13
C GLY A 183 8.51 0.61 15.16
N THR A 184 7.99 0.22 16.32
CA THR A 184 6.57 -0.11 16.57
C THR A 184 5.85 0.93 17.41
N GLU A 185 6.50 2.06 17.69
CA GLU A 185 5.91 3.17 18.45
C GLU A 185 6.01 4.43 17.59
N SER A 186 4.87 4.89 17.08
CA SER A 186 4.77 6.09 16.26
C SER A 186 3.37 6.67 16.37
N ASP A 187 3.24 7.96 16.07
CA ASP A 187 1.93 8.56 15.81
C ASP A 187 1.50 8.18 14.38
N TRP A 188 0.79 7.05 14.27
CA TRP A 188 0.43 6.44 12.98
C TRP A 188 -0.42 7.37 12.10
N GLY A 189 -1.45 7.98 12.69
CA GLY A 189 -2.38 8.86 12.01
C GLY A 189 -1.70 10.13 11.49
N ARG A 190 -0.82 10.73 12.30
CA ARG A 190 0.00 11.88 11.87
C ARG A 190 0.98 11.49 10.78
N SER A 191 1.73 10.40 10.96
CA SER A 191 2.70 9.90 9.98
C SER A 191 2.04 9.64 8.63
N PHE A 192 0.88 8.96 8.61
CA PHE A 192 0.12 8.72 7.38
C PHE A 192 -0.30 10.04 6.71
N SER A 193 -0.93 10.94 7.45
CA SER A 193 -1.44 12.21 6.91
C SER A 193 -0.31 13.07 6.34
N GLU A 194 0.82 13.15 7.05
CA GLU A 194 1.98 13.90 6.64
C GLU A 194 2.67 13.27 5.41
N THR A 195 2.84 11.95 5.41
CA THR A 195 3.42 11.23 4.27
C THR A 195 2.56 11.42 3.02
N ARG A 196 1.24 11.27 3.13
CA ARG A 196 0.30 11.52 2.02
C ARG A 196 0.42 12.95 1.49
N ARG A 197 0.46 13.95 2.38
CA ARG A 197 0.63 15.37 2.02
C ARG A 197 1.93 15.58 1.23
N LEU A 198 3.05 15.07 1.71
CA LEU A 198 4.37 15.19 1.07
C LEU A 198 4.41 14.54 -0.31
N LEU A 199 3.81 13.34 -0.46
CA LEU A 199 3.71 12.67 -1.76
C LEU A 199 2.95 13.53 -2.77
N LEU A 200 1.80 14.09 -2.37
CA LEU A 200 0.97 14.95 -3.22
C LEU A 200 1.69 16.26 -3.60
N GLU A 201 2.30 16.93 -2.62
CA GLU A 201 3.03 18.17 -2.85
C GLU A 201 4.23 17.96 -3.76
N ALA A 202 5.03 16.93 -3.52
CA ALA A 202 6.20 16.61 -4.35
C ALA A 202 5.77 16.27 -5.78
N PHE A 203 4.71 15.47 -5.97
CA PHE A 203 4.15 15.18 -7.29
C PHE A 203 3.75 16.48 -8.00
N ALA A 204 2.95 17.34 -7.34
CA ALA A 204 2.44 18.56 -7.92
C ALA A 204 3.55 19.57 -8.27
N GLN A 205 4.50 19.80 -7.38
CA GLN A 205 5.53 20.84 -7.51
C GLN A 205 6.68 20.43 -8.44
N LYS A 206 6.98 19.13 -8.56
CA LYS A 206 8.10 18.67 -9.38
C LYS A 206 7.81 18.91 -10.87
N HIS A 207 8.60 19.76 -11.52
CA HIS A 207 8.73 19.74 -12.99
C HIS A 207 9.35 18.40 -13.38
N SER A 208 8.59 17.58 -14.09
CA SER A 208 8.88 16.15 -14.25
C SER A 208 9.59 15.90 -15.58
N LEU A 209 10.88 15.55 -15.55
CA LEU A 209 11.59 15.09 -16.76
C LEU A 209 11.41 13.58 -17.02
N SER A 210 10.94 12.85 -16.00
CA SER A 210 10.55 11.44 -16.10
C SER A 210 9.72 11.05 -14.87
N LEU A 211 8.91 9.99 -14.98
CA LEU A 211 8.14 9.49 -13.84
C LEU A 211 9.07 8.95 -12.74
N GLN A 212 10.24 8.41 -13.10
CA GLN A 212 11.29 8.01 -12.17
C GLN A 212 11.80 9.19 -11.34
N GLN A 213 12.01 10.35 -11.96
CA GLN A 213 12.46 11.55 -11.25
C GLN A 213 11.40 12.06 -10.27
N THR A 214 10.13 11.98 -10.65
CA THR A 214 9.00 12.34 -9.79
C THR A 214 8.86 11.36 -8.63
N LEU A 215 8.96 10.05 -8.88
CA LEU A 215 9.01 9.01 -7.86
C LEU A 215 10.12 9.29 -6.83
N TYR A 216 11.34 9.58 -7.31
CA TYR A 216 12.46 9.90 -6.42
C TYR A 216 12.17 11.13 -5.57
N ALA A 217 11.68 12.22 -6.17
CA ALA A 217 11.37 13.45 -5.45
C ALA A 217 10.29 13.23 -4.35
N MET A 218 9.27 12.42 -4.65
CA MET A 218 8.23 12.04 -3.69
C MET A 218 8.80 11.27 -2.51
N GLY A 219 9.59 10.21 -2.76
CA GLY A 219 10.17 9.41 -1.69
C GLY A 219 11.21 10.19 -0.87
N GLU A 220 11.97 11.07 -1.53
CA GLU A 220 12.95 11.93 -0.85
C GLU A 220 12.27 12.94 0.09
N ALA A 221 11.16 13.55 -0.34
CA ALA A 221 10.39 14.48 0.48
C ALA A 221 9.88 13.80 1.77
N VAL A 222 9.35 12.58 1.64
CA VAL A 222 8.92 11.77 2.79
C VAL A 222 10.09 11.50 3.72
N LEU A 223 11.17 10.88 3.21
CA LEU A 223 12.33 10.52 4.04
C LEU A 223 13.04 11.75 4.63
N LYS A 224 12.93 12.96 4.08
CA LYS A 224 13.50 14.15 4.74
C LYS A 224 12.65 14.63 5.91
N ALA A 225 11.34 14.45 5.86
CA ALA A 225 10.39 15.05 6.81
C ALA A 225 9.91 14.10 7.92
N THR A 226 9.96 12.77 7.72
CA THR A 226 9.44 11.77 8.68
C THR A 226 10.54 10.83 9.19
N PRO A 227 11.28 11.20 10.27
CA PRO A 227 12.39 10.43 10.83
C PRO A 227 12.07 8.96 11.15
N GLU A 228 10.84 8.69 11.57
CA GLU A 228 10.32 7.37 11.90
C GLU A 228 10.22 6.42 10.69
N ILE A 229 10.13 6.97 9.47
CA ILE A 229 10.13 6.20 8.23
C ILE A 229 11.58 6.01 7.77
N VAL A 230 11.97 4.75 7.54
CA VAL A 230 13.35 4.38 7.17
C VAL A 230 13.49 3.90 5.73
N GLU A 231 12.39 3.48 5.11
CA GLU A 231 12.34 2.99 3.73
C GLU A 231 10.94 3.22 3.15
N ILE A 232 10.85 3.65 1.89
CA ILE A 232 9.60 3.78 1.14
C ILE A 232 9.74 3.11 -0.23
N ARG A 233 8.73 2.31 -0.59
CA ARG A 233 8.60 1.62 -1.87
C ARG A 233 7.39 2.16 -2.60
N MET A 234 7.56 2.48 -3.88
CA MET A 234 6.48 3.00 -4.72
C MET A 234 6.36 2.19 -6.00
N SER A 235 5.12 1.98 -6.41
CA SER A 235 4.73 1.44 -7.71
C SER A 235 3.78 2.46 -8.36
N MET A 236 4.18 2.98 -9.52
CA MET A 236 3.55 4.11 -10.18
C MET A 236 3.31 3.78 -11.66
N PRO A 237 2.12 3.24 -12.02
CA PRO A 237 1.75 3.03 -13.40
C PRO A 237 1.54 4.37 -14.10
N ASN A 238 2.22 4.60 -15.22
CA ASN A 238 1.98 5.73 -16.10
C ASN A 238 0.68 5.50 -16.89
N LYS A 239 -0.41 6.12 -16.43
CA LYS A 239 -1.72 6.05 -17.08
C LYS A 239 -1.73 6.97 -18.30
N HIS A 240 -1.54 6.39 -19.48
CA HIS A 240 -1.35 7.18 -20.69
C HIS A 240 -2.58 7.98 -21.08
N HIS A 241 -2.34 9.26 -21.37
CA HIS A 241 -3.28 10.18 -21.99
C HIS A 241 -2.65 10.65 -23.29
N PHE A 242 -3.04 10.03 -24.40
CA PHE A 242 -2.48 10.32 -25.72
C PHE A 242 -3.19 11.52 -26.33
N VAL A 243 -2.45 12.49 -26.83
CA VAL A 243 -3.02 13.59 -27.62
C VAL A 243 -3.68 12.98 -28.86
N VAL A 244 -4.96 13.26 -29.06
CA VAL A 244 -5.70 12.72 -30.21
C VAL A 244 -5.31 13.49 -31.48
N ASP A 245 -4.97 12.78 -32.55
CA ASP A 245 -4.80 13.41 -33.87
C ASP A 245 -6.18 13.80 -34.44
N LEU A 246 -6.45 15.11 -34.46
CA LEU A 246 -7.67 15.68 -35.00
C LEU A 246 -7.52 16.19 -36.44
N SER A 247 -6.34 16.04 -37.05
CA SER A 247 -6.09 16.47 -38.43
C SER A 247 -7.01 15.82 -39.49
N PRO A 248 -7.49 14.57 -39.33
CA PRO A 248 -8.49 14.00 -40.24
C PRO A 248 -9.83 14.75 -40.24
N PHE A 249 -10.10 15.55 -39.21
CA PHE A 249 -11.28 16.40 -39.10
C PHE A 249 -11.02 17.86 -39.48
N GLY A 250 -9.79 18.20 -39.91
CA GLY A 250 -9.39 19.56 -40.24
C GLY A 250 -9.19 20.47 -39.02
N LEU A 251 -8.93 19.89 -37.83
CA LEU A 251 -8.75 20.61 -36.57
C LEU A 251 -7.32 20.47 -36.04
N THR A 252 -6.86 21.48 -35.30
CA THR A 252 -5.65 21.40 -34.48
C THR A 252 -5.99 20.86 -33.08
N ASN A 253 -4.98 20.33 -32.38
CA ASN A 253 -5.13 19.90 -30.97
C ASN A 253 -3.92 20.38 -30.17
N GLU A 254 -4.08 21.49 -29.45
CA GLU A 254 -3.03 22.16 -28.67
C GLU A 254 -2.91 21.55 -27.26
N ASN A 255 -2.77 20.23 -27.18
CA ASN A 255 -2.78 19.47 -25.91
C ASN A 255 -4.07 19.65 -25.09
N GLU A 256 -5.23 19.65 -25.76
CA GLU A 256 -6.53 19.84 -25.09
C GLU A 256 -7.37 18.56 -25.06
N VAL A 257 -7.30 17.75 -26.13
CA VAL A 257 -8.11 16.54 -26.27
C VAL A 257 -7.23 15.30 -26.20
N PHE A 258 -7.50 14.43 -25.22
CA PHE A 258 -6.72 13.23 -24.94
C PHE A 258 -7.56 11.96 -24.92
N TYR A 259 -6.97 10.86 -25.39
CA TYR A 259 -7.45 9.51 -25.17
C TYR A 259 -6.76 8.93 -23.93
N ALA A 260 -7.53 8.72 -22.85
CA ALA A 260 -7.09 8.01 -21.66
C ALA A 260 -7.19 6.50 -21.89
N SER A 261 -6.06 5.83 -22.11
CA SER A 261 -6.04 4.39 -22.31
C SER A 261 -6.09 3.65 -20.98
N ASP A 262 -6.83 2.53 -20.93
CA ASP A 262 -6.80 1.61 -19.80
C ASP A 262 -5.49 0.80 -19.76
N ARG A 263 -5.15 0.14 -20.88
CA ARG A 263 -3.97 -0.74 -21.04
C ARG A 263 -3.39 -0.63 -22.47
N PRO A 264 -2.10 -0.92 -22.68
CA PRO A 264 -1.06 -1.16 -21.65
C PRO A 264 -0.67 0.14 -20.94
N TYR A 265 0.10 0.04 -19.87
CA TYR A 265 0.68 1.17 -19.15
C TYR A 265 2.15 0.90 -18.83
N GLY A 266 2.97 1.95 -18.80
CA GLY A 266 4.33 1.85 -18.25
C GLY A 266 4.26 1.66 -16.74
N LEU A 267 5.05 0.77 -16.15
CA LEU A 267 5.12 0.57 -14.70
C LEU A 267 6.48 1.02 -14.18
N ILE A 268 6.49 2.02 -13.31
CA ILE A 268 7.72 2.56 -12.72
C ILE A 268 7.71 2.20 -11.24
N GLU A 269 8.77 1.55 -10.80
CA GLU A 269 8.93 1.11 -9.41
C GLU A 269 10.26 1.57 -8.85
N GLY A 270 10.27 1.91 -7.57
CA GLY A 270 11.47 2.38 -6.90
C GLY A 270 11.39 2.24 -5.39
N THR A 271 12.56 2.02 -4.78
CA THR A 271 12.73 1.99 -3.34
C THR A 271 13.71 3.10 -2.96
N LEU A 272 13.33 3.93 -1.99
CA LEU A 272 14.22 4.88 -1.35
C LEU A 272 14.36 4.49 0.11
N MET A 273 15.57 4.58 0.64
CA MET A 273 15.87 4.24 2.03
C MET A 273 16.87 5.22 2.61
N ARG A 274 16.83 5.40 3.93
CA ARG A 274 17.88 6.13 4.64
C ARG A 274 19.18 5.36 4.55
N GLU A 275 20.29 6.09 4.43
CA GLU A 275 21.61 5.49 4.63
C GLU A 275 21.69 4.91 6.05
N GLY A 276 22.19 3.67 6.17
CA GLY A 276 22.25 2.95 7.44
C GLY A 276 20.90 2.47 7.98
N ALA A 277 19.81 2.49 7.19
CA ALA A 277 18.54 1.93 7.61
C ALA A 277 18.70 0.46 8.04
N PRO A 278 18.05 0.03 9.15
CA PRO A 278 18.07 -1.37 9.56
C PRO A 278 17.58 -2.29 8.44
N ALA A 279 18.14 -3.51 8.39
CA ALA A 279 17.71 -4.54 7.44
C ALA A 279 16.19 -4.73 7.51
N ALA A 280 15.57 -4.85 6.34
CA ALA A 280 14.11 -4.93 6.25
C ALA A 280 13.55 -6.27 6.74
N GLU A 281 14.37 -7.34 6.72
CA GLU A 281 14.02 -8.68 7.20
C GLU A 281 12.61 -9.11 6.73
N LEU A 282 11.68 -9.34 7.65
CA LEU A 282 10.33 -9.83 7.36
C LEU A 282 9.30 -8.71 7.08
N ALA A 283 9.71 -7.45 7.03
CA ALA A 283 8.77 -6.33 6.85
C ALA A 283 7.97 -6.41 5.53
N TRP A 284 8.63 -6.83 4.45
CA TRP A 284 8.07 -6.81 3.09
C TRP A 284 7.57 -8.17 2.58
N GLY A 285 7.90 -9.27 3.28
CA GLY A 285 7.57 -10.64 2.89
C GLY A 285 6.09 -10.99 2.97
#